data_AF-A0A1Y4NNK3-F1
#
_entry.id   AF-A0A1Y4NNK3-F1
#
_cell.length_a   1.000
_cell.length_b   1.000
_cell.length_c   1.000
_cell.angle_alpha   90.00
_cell.angle_beta   90.00
_cell.angle_gamma   90.00
#
_symmetry.space_group_name_H-M   'P 1'
#
loop_
_entity.id
_entity.type
_entity.pdbx_description
1 polymer ?
#
loop_
_entity_poly.entity_id
_entity_poly.type
_entity_poly.pdbx_seq_one_letter_code
_entity_poly.pdbx_strand_id
1 'polypeptide(L)'
;MLSPIIRDVINLLDRKIHSLIIFCGFILFVVYYNFFFFCDNLNFGGSTGIVWFIYLYFCASYIQRYNVGKGKRNVLRYILCAFLALGSEVPFILLYVFTKRSIFFEGSTIFNSVYNSIFVFISSILFFLIFTTMRLDFKSIHIKKMISFLAKGSFAVYLIHENKYMRTFLWNTMAINISYGPLTFVAYWMISVISIYIFCTTVDWIRQRLEKYLFDKHQKNINLIEEKLQKIINSILIKL
;
A
#
# COMPACT_ATOMS: atom_id res chain seq x y z
N MET A 1 -14.37 -0.07 0.52
CA MET A 1 -15.47 -0.94 1.02
C MET A 1 -15.08 -1.69 2.30
N LEU A 2 -13.84 -2.17 2.48
CA LEU A 2 -13.40 -2.82 3.75
C LEU A 2 -13.09 -1.85 4.91
N SER A 3 -12.67 -0.61 4.61
CA SER A 3 -12.23 0.35 5.65
C SER A 3 -13.25 0.66 6.77
N PRO A 4 -14.56 0.84 6.52
CA PRO A 4 -15.51 1.13 7.61
C PRO A 4 -15.71 -0.07 8.55
N ILE A 5 -15.90 -1.28 8.01
CA ILE A 5 -16.09 -2.49 8.83
C ILE A 5 -14.88 -2.74 9.72
N ILE A 6 -13.67 -2.67 9.16
CA ILE A 6 -12.43 -2.88 9.94
C ILE A 6 -12.29 -1.80 11.02
N ARG A 7 -12.66 -0.56 10.72
CA ARG A 7 -12.63 0.54 11.70
C ARG A 7 -13.59 0.27 12.86
N ASP A 8 -14.80 -0.19 12.58
CA ASP A 8 -15.79 -0.49 13.61
C ASP A 8 -15.31 -1.63 14.51
N VAL A 9 -14.76 -2.71 13.92
CA VAL A 9 -14.12 -3.80 14.66
C VAL A 9 -13.01 -3.27 15.55
N ILE A 10 -12.10 -2.44 15.03
CA ILE A 10 -10.99 -1.90 15.82
C ILE A 10 -11.49 -1.06 16.99
N ASN A 11 -12.53 -0.24 16.79
CA ASN A 11 -13.07 0.61 17.85
C ASN A 11 -13.55 -0.19 19.06
N LEU A 12 -14.07 -1.40 18.84
CA LEU A 12 -14.50 -2.34 19.88
C LEU A 12 -13.33 -2.99 20.64
N LEU A 13 -12.10 -2.93 20.13
CA LEU A 13 -10.95 -3.58 20.75
C LEU A 13 -10.37 -2.74 21.90
N ASP A 14 -10.16 -3.40 23.02
CA ASP A 14 -9.30 -2.89 24.09
C ASP A 14 -7.82 -2.93 23.70
N ARG A 15 -7.01 -2.08 24.34
CA ARG A 15 -5.57 -1.97 24.05
C ARG A 15 -4.83 -3.29 24.17
N LYS A 16 -5.18 -4.12 25.16
CA LYS A 16 -4.56 -5.44 25.37
C LYS A 16 -4.85 -6.39 24.22
N ILE A 17 -6.12 -6.49 23.80
CA ILE A 17 -6.53 -7.36 22.70
C ILE A 17 -5.94 -6.87 21.38
N HIS A 18 -5.96 -5.55 21.12
CA HIS A 18 -5.35 -4.98 19.93
C HIS A 18 -3.84 -5.26 19.87
N SER A 19 -3.13 -5.11 20.99
CA SER A 19 -1.70 -5.47 21.08
C SER A 19 -1.47 -6.98 20.87
N LEU A 20 -2.36 -7.83 21.38
CA LEU A 20 -2.26 -9.28 21.20
C LEU A 20 -2.44 -9.67 19.73
N ILE A 21 -3.42 -9.08 19.04
CA ILE A 21 -3.64 -9.31 17.60
C ILE A 21 -2.38 -8.94 16.80
N ILE A 22 -1.78 -7.79 17.10
CA ILE A 22 -0.53 -7.37 16.42
C ILE A 22 0.60 -8.33 16.73
N PHE A 23 0.75 -8.75 17.98
CA PHE A 23 1.80 -9.68 18.39
C PHE A 23 1.65 -11.05 17.70
N CYS A 24 0.44 -11.62 17.71
CA CYS A 24 0.13 -12.87 17.02
C CYS A 24 0.37 -12.74 15.52
N GLY A 25 -0.06 -11.64 14.90
CA GLY A 25 0.19 -11.39 13.48
C GLY A 25 1.67 -11.19 13.15
N PHE A 26 2.45 -10.59 14.05
CA PHE A 26 3.90 -10.49 13.90
C PHE A 26 4.56 -11.88 13.91
N ILE A 27 4.17 -12.74 14.85
CA ILE A 27 4.68 -14.13 14.89
C ILE A 27 4.30 -14.86 13.60
N LEU A 28 3.03 -14.78 13.19
CA LEU A 28 2.48 -15.55 12.08
C LEU A 28 3.00 -15.09 10.72
N PHE A 29 3.00 -13.78 10.46
CA PHE A 29 3.31 -13.25 9.12
C PHE A 29 4.76 -12.87 8.95
N VAL A 30 5.45 -12.49 10.03
CA VAL A 30 6.85 -12.04 9.97
C VAL A 30 7.77 -13.15 10.46
N VAL A 31 7.68 -13.54 11.73
CA VAL A 31 8.63 -14.50 12.31
C VAL A 31 8.57 -15.85 11.61
N TYR A 32 7.39 -16.45 11.47
CA TYR A 32 7.24 -17.76 10.85
C TYR A 32 7.85 -17.79 9.44
N TYR A 33 7.54 -16.80 8.61
CA TYR A 33 8.04 -16.76 7.23
C TYR A 33 9.56 -16.61 7.15
N ASN A 34 10.17 -15.84 8.06
CA ASN A 34 11.63 -15.64 8.06
C ASN A 34 12.38 -16.89 8.56
N PHE A 35 11.80 -17.68 9.47
CA PHE A 35 12.45 -18.91 10.00
C PHE A 35 12.14 -20.16 9.18
N PHE A 36 10.93 -20.26 8.62
CA PHE A 36 10.47 -21.38 7.81
C PHE A 36 10.33 -21.01 6.34
N PHE A 37 11.29 -20.23 5.82
CA PHE A 37 11.31 -19.78 4.43
C PHE A 37 11.33 -20.92 3.40
N PHE A 38 11.70 -22.13 3.83
CA PHE A 38 11.69 -23.37 3.05
C PHE A 38 10.31 -24.07 3.01
N CYS A 39 9.30 -23.53 3.70
CA CYS A 39 7.95 -24.05 3.76
C CYS A 39 6.93 -23.03 3.23
N ASP A 40 6.28 -23.35 2.10
CA ASP A 40 5.24 -22.50 1.48
C ASP A 40 3.84 -22.62 2.11
N ASN A 41 3.72 -23.30 3.25
CA ASN A 41 2.43 -23.73 3.82
C ASN A 41 1.51 -22.57 4.28
N LEU A 42 2.04 -21.36 4.49
CA LEU A 42 1.28 -20.18 4.93
C LEU A 42 1.32 -19.03 3.91
N ASN A 43 1.02 -19.34 2.65
CA ASN A 43 0.98 -18.35 1.57
C ASN A 43 -0.44 -17.78 1.34
N PHE A 44 -0.83 -16.74 2.09
CA PHE A 44 -2.15 -16.09 1.99
C PHE A 44 -2.26 -15.06 0.84
N GLY A 45 -1.85 -15.46 -0.36
CA GLY A 45 -1.75 -14.55 -1.52
C GLY A 45 -0.46 -13.73 -1.55
N GLY A 46 0.59 -14.24 -0.91
CA GLY A 46 1.90 -13.62 -0.80
C GLY A 46 1.90 -12.30 -0.04
N SER A 47 2.98 -11.55 -0.22
CA SER A 47 3.20 -10.24 0.39
C SER A 47 2.25 -9.13 -0.07
N THR A 48 1.37 -9.39 -1.03
CA THR A 48 0.38 -8.44 -1.57
C THR A 48 -1.06 -8.87 -1.29
N GLY A 49 -1.25 -9.93 -0.50
CA GLY A 49 -2.56 -10.47 -0.16
C GLY A 49 -3.39 -9.53 0.72
N ILE A 50 -4.71 -9.62 0.60
CA ILE A 50 -5.65 -8.80 1.39
C ILE A 50 -5.50 -9.00 2.90
N VAL A 51 -5.13 -10.22 3.33
CA VAL A 51 -4.89 -10.56 4.74
C VAL A 51 -3.73 -9.74 5.31
N TRP A 52 -2.64 -9.62 4.55
CA TRP A 52 -1.48 -8.80 4.93
C TRP A 52 -1.86 -7.31 5.04
N PHE A 53 -2.65 -6.79 4.09
CA PHE A 53 -3.16 -5.42 4.16
C PHE A 53 -4.03 -5.17 5.39
N ILE A 54 -4.90 -6.12 5.74
CA ILE A 54 -5.72 -6.03 6.96
C ILE A 54 -4.79 -5.97 8.18
N TYR A 55 -3.81 -6.86 8.29
CA TYR A 55 -2.84 -6.83 9.39
C TYR A 55 -2.07 -5.50 9.49
N LEU A 56 -1.56 -4.98 8.37
CA LEU A 56 -0.91 -3.66 8.33
C LEU A 56 -1.85 -2.53 8.77
N TYR A 57 -3.14 -2.62 8.45
CA TYR A 57 -4.15 -1.67 8.91
C TYR A 57 -4.33 -1.73 10.44
N PHE A 58 -4.34 -2.93 11.04
CA PHE A 58 -4.35 -3.08 12.49
C PHE A 58 -3.10 -2.47 13.13
N CYS A 59 -1.91 -2.65 12.55
CA CYS A 59 -0.68 -2.02 13.02
C CYS A 59 -0.76 -0.49 12.96
N ALA A 60 -1.14 0.07 11.81
CA ALA A 60 -1.26 1.51 11.63
C ALA A 60 -2.30 2.14 12.59
N SER A 61 -3.44 1.46 12.78
CA SER A 61 -4.48 1.91 13.70
C SER A 61 -4.02 1.88 15.16
N TYR A 62 -3.28 0.87 15.58
CA TYR A 62 -2.71 0.81 16.94
C TYR A 62 -1.76 1.98 17.21
N ILE A 63 -0.87 2.24 16.25
CA ILE A 63 0.08 3.36 16.31
C ILE A 63 -0.67 4.69 16.47
N GLN A 64 -1.71 4.90 15.66
CA GLN A 64 -2.52 6.12 15.69
C GLN A 64 -3.32 6.25 16.99
N ARG A 65 -4.03 5.20 17.41
CA ARG A 65 -4.95 5.22 18.55
C ARG A 65 -4.21 5.40 19.88
N TYR A 66 -3.07 4.76 20.05
CA TYR A 66 -2.31 4.79 21.31
C TYR A 66 -1.08 5.69 21.27
N ASN A 67 -0.86 6.43 20.18
CA ASN A 67 0.27 7.36 20.00
C ASN A 67 1.64 6.74 20.31
N VAL A 68 1.82 5.45 20.02
CA VAL A 68 3.05 4.71 20.34
C VAL A 68 4.17 4.99 19.33
N GLY A 69 5.42 4.92 19.81
CA GLY A 69 6.61 4.88 18.95
C GLY A 69 7.02 6.22 18.31
N LYS A 70 6.33 7.34 18.59
CA LYS A 70 6.74 8.66 18.11
C LYS A 70 8.06 9.10 18.76
N GLY A 71 8.99 9.61 17.96
CA GLY A 71 10.27 10.06 18.47
C GLY A 71 11.24 10.57 17.40
N LYS A 72 12.05 11.57 17.77
CA LYS A 72 13.06 12.16 16.87
C LYS A 72 14.15 11.16 16.43
N ARG A 73 14.38 10.10 17.21
CA ARG A 73 15.36 9.04 16.92
C ARG A 73 14.86 8.00 15.90
N ASN A 74 13.62 8.10 15.41
CA ASN A 74 13.09 7.13 14.46
C ASN A 74 13.83 7.13 13.12
N VAL A 75 14.38 8.29 12.69
CA VAL A 75 15.24 8.37 11.50
C VAL A 75 16.50 7.51 11.69
N LEU A 76 17.18 7.66 12.83
CA LEU A 76 18.36 6.86 13.15
C LEU A 76 18.03 5.36 13.25
N ARG A 77 16.91 5.02 13.90
CA ARG A 77 16.44 3.63 14.00
C ARG A 77 16.12 3.04 12.63
N TYR A 78 15.50 3.82 11.75
CA TYR A 78 15.20 3.42 10.38
C TYR A 78 16.48 3.14 9.60
N ILE A 79 17.45 4.07 9.65
CA ILE A 79 18.76 3.92 9.01
C ILE A 79 19.49 2.67 9.55
N LEU A 80 19.52 2.49 10.86
CA LEU A 80 20.11 1.31 11.48
C LEU A 80 19.42 0.02 11.01
N CYS A 81 18.09 0.01 10.97
CA CYS A 81 17.31 -1.14 10.52
C CYS A 81 17.57 -1.46 9.04
N ALA A 82 17.70 -0.44 8.18
CA ALA A 82 18.06 -0.62 6.78
C ALA A 82 19.48 -1.19 6.62
N PHE A 83 20.45 -0.71 7.42
CA PHE A 83 21.80 -1.29 7.43
C PHE A 83 21.81 -2.74 7.96
N LEU A 84 21.00 -3.05 8.98
CA LEU A 84 20.85 -4.42 9.46
C LEU A 84 20.22 -5.34 8.41
N ALA A 85 19.24 -4.84 7.64
CA ALA A 85 18.66 -5.58 6.52
C ALA A 85 19.74 -5.92 5.47
N LEU A 86 20.52 -4.94 5.03
CA LEU A 86 21.61 -5.15 4.06
C LEU A 86 22.72 -6.05 4.64
N GLY A 87 23.09 -5.84 5.90
CA GLY A 87 24.12 -6.62 6.58
C GLY A 87 23.71 -8.07 6.83
N SER A 88 22.40 -8.35 6.93
CA SER A 88 21.90 -9.71 7.15
C SER A 88 22.18 -10.66 5.99
N GLU A 89 22.47 -10.16 4.79
CA GLU A 89 22.84 -10.97 3.63
C GLU A 89 24.26 -11.54 3.74
N VAL A 90 25.16 -10.83 4.44
CA VAL A 90 26.61 -11.14 4.48
C VAL A 90 26.91 -12.55 5.03
N PRO A 91 26.36 -12.99 6.18
CA PRO A 91 26.62 -14.34 6.69
C PRO A 91 26.18 -15.44 5.72
N PHE A 92 25.04 -15.25 5.05
CA PHE A 92 24.52 -16.21 4.07
C PHE A 92 25.39 -16.29 2.83
N ILE A 93 25.84 -15.14 2.31
CA ILE A 93 26.77 -15.09 1.17
C ILE A 93 28.10 -15.76 1.55
N LEU A 94 28.64 -15.50 2.74
CA LEU A 94 29.87 -16.15 3.22
C LEU A 94 29.69 -17.67 3.32
N LEU A 95 28.61 -18.14 3.95
CA LEU A 95 28.29 -19.57 4.04
C LEU A 95 28.14 -20.20 2.66
N TYR A 96 27.51 -19.51 1.70
CA TYR A 96 27.44 -19.97 0.32
C TYR A 96 28.82 -20.09 -0.32
N VAL A 97 29.70 -19.09 -0.14
CA VAL A 97 31.06 -19.12 -0.71
C VAL A 97 31.87 -20.30 -0.16
N PHE A 98 31.77 -20.60 1.14
CA PHE A 98 32.49 -21.71 1.78
C PHE A 98 31.89 -23.09 1.51
N THR A 99 30.56 -23.21 1.54
CA THR A 99 29.89 -24.53 1.45
C THR A 99 29.43 -24.89 0.05
N LYS A 100 29.30 -23.90 -0.85
CA LYS A 100 28.70 -24.00 -2.19
C LYS A 100 27.28 -24.59 -2.21
N ARG A 101 26.56 -24.54 -1.07
CA ARG A 101 25.17 -25.01 -1.00
C ARG A 101 24.20 -23.90 -1.37
N SER A 102 23.36 -24.14 -2.38
CA SER A 102 22.39 -23.16 -2.92
C SER A 102 21.44 -22.60 -1.87
N ILE A 103 21.08 -23.37 -0.84
CA ILE A 103 20.18 -22.94 0.24
C ILE A 103 20.67 -21.67 0.97
N PHE A 104 21.98 -21.45 1.06
CA PHE A 104 22.52 -20.24 1.66
C PHE A 104 22.45 -19.04 0.71
N PHE A 105 22.50 -19.27 -0.61
CA PHE A 105 22.27 -18.21 -1.59
C PHE A 105 20.80 -17.78 -1.58
N GLU A 106 19.87 -18.74 -1.61
CA GLU A 106 18.43 -18.48 -1.47
C GLU A 106 18.14 -17.75 -0.16
N GLY A 107 18.76 -18.19 0.94
CA GLY A 107 18.58 -17.60 2.26
C GLY A 107 19.08 -16.16 2.41
N SER A 108 20.03 -15.74 1.56
CA SER A 108 20.67 -14.42 1.66
C SER A 108 19.69 -13.26 1.50
N THR A 109 18.60 -13.44 0.77
CA THR A 109 17.67 -12.35 0.44
C THR A 109 16.43 -12.31 1.34
N ILE A 110 16.21 -13.32 2.20
CA ILE A 110 14.98 -13.45 3.02
C ILE A 110 14.74 -12.21 3.87
N PHE A 111 15.80 -11.69 4.47
CA PHE A 111 15.75 -10.62 5.44
C PHE A 111 15.74 -9.22 4.80
N ASN A 112 15.86 -9.11 3.47
CA ASN A 112 15.92 -7.80 2.80
C ASN A 112 14.96 -7.68 1.60
N SER A 113 14.80 -8.74 0.82
CA SER A 113 14.04 -8.71 -0.44
C SER A 113 12.60 -9.20 -0.32
N VAL A 114 12.21 -9.74 0.84
CA VAL A 114 10.84 -10.19 1.09
C VAL A 114 10.10 -9.15 1.92
N TYR A 115 8.91 -8.75 1.49
CA TYR A 115 8.15 -7.65 2.13
C TYR A 115 7.76 -7.92 3.59
N ASN A 116 7.51 -9.17 3.97
CA ASN A 116 7.26 -9.58 5.36
C ASN A 116 8.54 -10.00 6.10
N SER A 117 9.72 -9.63 5.58
CA SER A 117 10.96 -9.66 6.35
C SER A 117 10.80 -8.89 7.64
N ILE A 118 11.44 -9.37 8.71
CA ILE A 118 11.50 -8.67 9.99
C ILE A 118 12.05 -7.25 9.87
N PHE A 119 13.14 -7.06 9.11
CA PHE A 119 13.74 -5.75 8.95
C PHE A 119 12.90 -4.86 8.04
N VAL A 120 12.33 -5.39 6.96
CA VAL A 120 11.47 -4.61 6.06
C VAL A 120 10.20 -4.16 6.77
N PHE A 121 9.58 -5.04 7.57
CA PHE A 121 8.41 -4.71 8.38
C PHE A 121 8.71 -3.63 9.43
N ILE A 122 9.78 -3.79 10.22
CA ILE A 122 10.17 -2.81 11.24
C ILE A 122 10.56 -1.48 10.58
N SER A 123 11.31 -1.53 9.49
CA SER A 123 11.71 -0.36 8.70
C SER A 123 10.48 0.40 8.18
N SER A 124 9.47 -0.31 7.67
CA SER A 124 8.20 0.29 7.21
C SER A 124 7.46 1.01 8.34
N ILE A 125 7.39 0.41 9.54
CA ILE A 125 6.78 1.05 10.71
C ILE A 125 7.57 2.31 11.13
N LEU A 126 8.90 2.22 11.18
CA LEU A 126 9.75 3.35 11.54
C LEU A 126 9.63 4.49 10.52
N PHE A 127 9.62 4.15 9.23
CA PHE A 127 9.39 5.10 8.15
C PHE A 127 8.05 5.82 8.31
N PHE A 128 6.97 5.07 8.54
CA PHE A 128 5.66 5.65 8.82
C PHE A 128 5.70 6.60 10.03
N LEU A 129 6.34 6.19 11.13
CA LEU A 129 6.47 7.00 12.34
C LEU A 129 7.25 8.30 12.13
N ILE A 130 8.25 8.31 11.25
CA ILE A 130 8.98 9.53 10.87
C ILE A 130 7.98 10.56 10.32
N PHE A 131 7.13 10.18 9.36
CA PHE A 131 6.14 11.09 8.79
C PHE A 131 5.03 11.50 9.78
N THR A 132 4.71 10.67 10.78
CA THR A 132 3.76 11.10 11.83
C THR A 132 4.33 12.17 12.77
N THR A 133 5.65 12.29 12.84
CA THR A 133 6.35 13.24 13.73
C THR A 133 6.86 14.46 12.96
N MET A 134 7.16 14.32 11.67
CA MET A 134 7.57 15.42 10.81
C MET A 134 6.41 16.35 10.51
N ARG A 135 6.53 17.63 10.89
CA ARG A 135 5.66 18.69 10.39
C ARG A 135 6.22 19.19 9.07
N LEU A 136 5.66 18.73 7.96
CA LEU A 136 6.01 19.20 6.63
C LEU A 136 5.23 20.48 6.31
N ASP A 137 5.78 21.63 6.71
CA ASP A 137 5.22 22.93 6.35
C ASP A 137 5.65 23.35 4.93
N PHE A 138 4.92 22.84 3.93
CA PHE A 138 5.10 23.28 2.56
C PHE A 138 4.64 24.74 2.41
N LYS A 139 5.56 25.66 2.06
CA LYS A 139 5.22 27.07 1.83
C LYS A 139 4.34 27.27 0.60
N SER A 140 4.47 26.42 -0.43
CA SER A 140 3.69 26.52 -1.67
C SER A 140 2.35 25.78 -1.59
N ILE A 141 1.27 26.51 -1.84
CA ILE A 141 -0.09 25.94 -1.93
C ILE A 141 -0.22 24.92 -3.08
N HIS A 142 0.53 25.12 -4.18
CA HIS A 142 0.51 24.23 -5.33
C HIS A 142 1.08 22.85 -4.99
N ILE A 143 2.19 22.82 -4.24
CA ILE A 143 2.81 21.58 -3.77
C ILE A 143 1.86 20.82 -2.84
N LYS A 144 1.21 21.51 -1.90
CA LYS A 144 0.20 20.90 -1.01
C LYS A 144 -0.95 20.26 -1.79
N LYS A 145 -1.49 20.98 -2.78
CA LYS A 145 -2.57 20.47 -3.64
C LYS A 145 -2.12 19.25 -4.45
N MET A 146 -0.93 19.29 -5.02
CA MET A 146 -0.36 18.18 -5.79
C MET A 146 -0.19 16.93 -4.92
N ILE A 147 0.47 17.05 -3.76
CA ILE A 147 0.67 15.92 -2.83
C ILE A 147 -0.67 15.35 -2.38
N SER A 148 -1.64 16.19 -2.03
CA SER A 148 -2.97 15.73 -1.63
C SER A 148 -3.71 15.01 -2.76
N PHE A 149 -3.59 15.49 -3.99
CA PHE A 149 -4.18 14.84 -5.17
C PHE A 149 -3.55 13.47 -5.41
N LEU A 150 -2.22 13.39 -5.43
CA LEU A 150 -1.49 12.13 -5.61
C LEU A 150 -1.81 11.14 -4.48
N ALA A 151 -1.80 11.58 -3.22
CA ALA A 151 -2.11 10.73 -2.07
C ALA A 151 -3.51 10.12 -2.13
N LYS A 152 -4.51 10.87 -2.61
CA LYS A 152 -5.88 10.36 -2.82
C LYS A 152 -5.94 9.32 -3.94
N GLY A 153 -5.15 9.50 -5.00
CA GLY A 153 -5.08 8.59 -6.15
C GLY A 153 -4.27 7.31 -5.91
N SER A 154 -3.34 7.29 -4.96
CA SER A 154 -2.41 6.17 -4.75
C SER A 154 -3.09 4.81 -4.56
N PHE A 155 -4.24 4.75 -3.89
CA PHE A 155 -4.97 3.48 -3.73
C PHE A 155 -5.59 2.99 -5.04
N ALA A 156 -6.12 3.90 -5.87
CA ALA A 156 -6.64 3.55 -7.18
C ALA A 156 -5.50 3.09 -8.12
N VAL A 157 -4.36 3.77 -8.09
CA VAL A 157 -3.15 3.35 -8.81
C VAL A 157 -2.71 1.95 -8.37
N TYR A 158 -2.74 1.67 -7.08
CA TYR A 158 -2.45 0.34 -6.54
C TYR A 158 -3.36 -0.73 -7.20
N LEU A 159 -4.67 -0.51 -7.22
CA LEU A 159 -5.62 -1.47 -7.81
C LEU A 159 -5.46 -1.63 -9.33
N ILE A 160 -5.17 -0.54 -10.05
CA ILE A 160 -5.01 -0.58 -11.51
C ILE A 160 -3.76 -1.38 -11.86
N HIS A 161 -2.60 -1.06 -11.28
CA HIS A 161 -1.36 -1.72 -11.67
C HIS A 161 -1.23 -3.17 -11.17
N GLU A 162 -1.92 -3.54 -10.07
CA GLU A 162 -1.97 -4.92 -9.57
C GLU A 162 -3.00 -5.80 -10.30
N ASN A 163 -3.90 -5.21 -11.09
CA ASN A 163 -4.81 -6.00 -11.91
C ASN A 163 -3.98 -6.86 -12.88
N LYS A 164 -4.24 -8.18 -12.90
CA LYS A 164 -3.47 -9.16 -13.68
C LYS A 164 -3.19 -8.71 -15.12
N TYR A 165 -4.19 -8.19 -15.83
CA TYR A 165 -4.05 -7.77 -17.22
C TYR A 165 -3.26 -6.47 -17.35
N MET A 166 -3.55 -5.48 -16.51
CA MET A 166 -2.86 -4.20 -16.53
C MET A 166 -1.40 -4.36 -16.11
N ARG A 167 -1.12 -5.19 -15.11
CA ARG A 167 0.24 -5.51 -14.66
C ARG A 167 1.08 -6.03 -15.82
N THR A 168 0.57 -7.06 -16.51
CA THR A 168 1.27 -7.63 -17.66
C THR A 168 1.45 -6.60 -18.77
N PHE A 169 0.41 -5.83 -19.10
CA PHE A 169 0.51 -4.77 -20.12
C PHE A 169 1.55 -3.70 -19.78
N LEU A 170 1.52 -3.15 -18.56
CA LEU A 170 2.40 -2.08 -18.11
C LEU A 170 3.87 -2.52 -18.09
N TRP A 171 4.16 -3.68 -17.49
CA TRP A 171 5.53 -4.18 -17.37
C TRP A 171 6.10 -4.71 -18.69
N ASN A 172 5.28 -5.30 -19.58
CA ASN A 172 5.74 -5.69 -20.91
C ASN A 172 6.05 -4.47 -21.78
N THR A 173 5.31 -3.38 -21.62
CA THR A 173 5.56 -2.12 -22.35
C THR A 173 6.85 -1.44 -21.87
N MET A 174 7.20 -1.61 -20.59
CA MET A 174 8.38 -1.04 -19.95
C MET A 174 9.52 -2.06 -19.79
N ALA A 175 9.59 -3.07 -20.66
CA ALA A 175 10.53 -4.18 -20.51
C ALA A 175 11.99 -3.67 -20.45
N ILE A 176 12.64 -3.95 -19.32
CA ILE A 176 14.02 -3.52 -19.05
C ILE A 176 14.96 -4.62 -19.51
N ASN A 177 15.94 -4.27 -20.34
CA ASN A 177 17.06 -5.17 -20.62
C ASN A 177 18.02 -5.20 -19.42
N ILE A 178 18.28 -6.38 -18.88
CA ILE A 178 19.16 -6.57 -17.72
C ILE A 178 20.63 -6.23 -18.07
N SER A 179 20.96 -6.10 -19.35
CA SER A 179 22.29 -5.75 -19.86
C SER A 179 22.70 -4.28 -19.61
N TYR A 180 21.85 -3.44 -19.03
CA TYR A 180 22.23 -2.08 -18.66
C TYR A 180 23.18 -2.07 -17.45
N GLY A 181 24.11 -1.12 -17.43
CA GLY A 181 24.92 -0.86 -16.24
C GLY A 181 24.06 -0.50 -15.01
N PRO A 182 24.57 -0.65 -13.77
CA PRO A 182 23.76 -0.49 -12.56
C PRO A 182 23.04 0.86 -12.44
N LEU A 183 23.71 1.96 -12.80
CA LEU A 183 23.14 3.31 -12.75
C LEU A 183 22.03 3.50 -13.79
N THR A 184 22.26 3.03 -15.02
CA THR A 184 21.28 3.10 -16.11
C THR A 184 20.06 2.25 -15.80
N PHE A 185 20.26 1.08 -15.18
CA PHE A 185 19.17 0.24 -14.70
C PHE A 185 18.31 0.95 -13.66
N VAL A 186 18.92 1.55 -12.62
CA VAL A 186 18.19 2.29 -11.57
C VAL A 186 17.44 3.49 -12.16
N ALA A 187 18.08 4.25 -13.06
CA ALA A 187 17.44 5.38 -13.72
C ALA A 187 16.22 4.95 -14.55
N TYR A 188 16.37 3.89 -15.35
CA TYR A 188 15.25 3.35 -16.14
C TYR A 188 14.13 2.86 -15.23
N TRP A 189 14.45 2.09 -14.18
CA TRP A 189 13.47 1.61 -13.21
C TRP A 189 12.67 2.76 -12.57
N MET A 190 13.36 3.83 -12.15
CA MET A 190 12.71 5.03 -11.61
C MET A 190 11.77 5.67 -12.64
N ILE A 191 12.21 5.80 -13.90
CA ILE A 191 11.40 6.33 -14.98
C ILE A 191 10.15 5.46 -15.20
N SER A 192 10.31 4.13 -15.28
CA SER A 192 9.19 3.20 -15.45
C SER A 192 8.16 3.32 -14.33
N VAL A 193 8.59 3.37 -13.06
CA VAL A 193 7.69 3.51 -11.91
C VAL A 193 6.93 4.84 -11.96
N ILE A 194 7.63 5.94 -12.28
CA ILE A 194 7.00 7.26 -12.42
C ILE A 194 5.99 7.26 -13.57
N SER A 195 6.35 6.70 -14.72
CA SER A 195 5.47 6.60 -15.89
C SER A 195 4.22 5.77 -15.61
N ILE A 196 4.36 4.60 -14.97
CA ILE A 196 3.23 3.76 -14.57
C ILE A 196 2.31 4.51 -13.61
N TYR A 197 2.88 5.20 -12.62
CA TYR A 197 2.10 5.96 -11.64
C TYR A 197 1.31 7.11 -12.28
N ILE A 198 1.95 7.89 -13.17
CA ILE A 198 1.28 8.97 -13.91
C ILE A 198 0.18 8.42 -14.81
N PHE A 199 0.44 7.33 -15.52
CA PHE A 199 -0.55 6.67 -16.37
C PHE A 199 -1.77 6.22 -15.56
N CYS A 200 -1.56 5.46 -14.48
CA CYS A 200 -2.65 4.97 -13.64
C CYS A 200 -3.43 6.11 -12.98
N THR A 201 -2.74 7.18 -12.54
CA THR A 201 -3.38 8.38 -11.98
C THR A 201 -4.27 9.06 -13.02
N THR A 202 -3.81 9.12 -14.28
CA THR A 202 -4.57 9.70 -15.39
C THR A 202 -5.81 8.86 -15.70
N VAL A 203 -5.66 7.53 -15.74
CA VAL A 203 -6.79 6.59 -15.94
C VAL A 203 -7.83 6.76 -14.83
N ASP A 204 -7.40 6.82 -13.56
CA ASP A 204 -8.33 7.03 -12.45
C ASP A 204 -9.01 8.41 -12.51
N TRP A 205 -8.28 9.45 -12.90
CA TRP A 205 -8.85 10.79 -13.09
C TRP A 205 -9.92 10.82 -14.19
N ILE A 206 -9.71 10.12 -15.31
CA ILE A 206 -10.70 9.96 -16.38
C ILE A 206 -11.92 9.18 -15.86
N ARG A 207 -11.71 8.06 -15.16
CA ARG A 207 -12.78 7.25 -14.55
C ARG A 207 -13.67 8.10 -13.64
N GLN A 208 -13.08 8.89 -12.74
CA GLN A 208 -13.83 9.78 -11.84
C GLN A 208 -14.64 10.84 -12.60
N ARG A 209 -14.13 11.38 -13.71
CA ARG A 209 -14.88 12.32 -14.58
C ARG A 209 -16.06 11.64 -15.25
N LEU A 210 -15.85 10.45 -15.80
CA LEU A 210 -16.90 9.69 -16.48
C LEU A 210 -18.02 9.31 -15.50
N GLU A 211 -17.65 8.82 -14.31
CA GLU A 211 -18.62 8.52 -13.25
C GLU A 211 -19.43 9.75 -12.89
N LYS A 212 -18.78 10.88 -12.62
CA LYS A 212 -19.48 12.13 -12.30
C LYS A 212 -20.43 12.56 -13.42
N TYR A 213 -19.98 12.51 -14.67
CA TYR A 213 -20.82 12.85 -15.83
C TYR A 213 -22.05 11.94 -15.96
N LEU A 214 -21.87 10.64 -15.76
CA LEU A 214 -22.97 9.67 -15.77
C LEU A 214 -23.94 9.92 -14.61
N PHE A 215 -23.44 10.13 -13.40
CA PHE A 215 -24.27 10.47 -12.23
C PHE A 215 -25.07 11.76 -12.44
N ASP A 216 -24.42 12.84 -12.91
CA ASP A 216 -25.09 14.12 -13.17
C ASP A 216 -26.20 13.97 -14.25
N LYS A 217 -25.93 13.16 -15.29
CA LYS A 217 -26.91 12.84 -16.34
C LYS A 217 -28.09 12.03 -15.79
N HIS A 218 -27.83 11.00 -14.98
CA HIS A 218 -28.89 10.20 -14.35
C HIS A 218 -29.73 11.03 -13.37
N GLN A 219 -29.09 11.87 -12.55
CA GLN A 219 -29.81 12.75 -11.61
C GLN A 219 -30.72 13.73 -12.34
N LYS A 220 -30.25 14.33 -13.44
CA LYS A 220 -31.07 15.23 -14.26
C LYS A 220 -32.30 14.51 -14.84
N ASN A 221 -32.13 13.26 -15.29
CA ASN A 221 -33.25 12.46 -15.81
C ASN A 221 -34.26 12.10 -14.72
N ILE A 222 -33.82 11.80 -13.49
CA ILE A 222 -34.70 11.53 -12.35
C ILE A 222 -35.51 12.79 -12.00
N ASN A 223 -34.84 13.94 -11.85
CA ASN A 223 -35.52 15.20 -11.53
C ASN A 223 -36.57 15.58 -12.60
N LEU A 224 -36.30 15.32 -13.89
CA LEU A 224 -37.26 15.55 -14.97
C LEU A 224 -38.50 14.65 -14.88
N ILE A 225 -38.34 13.40 -14.42
CA ILE A 225 -39.45 12.48 -14.20
C ILE A 225 -40.26 12.92 -12.98
N GLU A 226 -39.59 13.30 -11.89
CA GLU A 226 -40.25 13.84 -10.69
C GLU A 226 -41.06 15.10 -11.02
N GLU A 227 -40.50 16.06 -11.77
CA GLU A 227 -41.25 17.26 -12.19
C GLU A 227 -42.48 16.93 -13.04
N LYS A 228 -42.39 15.93 -13.94
CA LYS A 228 -43.53 15.48 -14.74
C LYS A 228 -44.59 14.80 -13.88
N LEU A 229 -44.19 13.93 -12.95
CA LEU A 229 -45.10 13.28 -11.99
C LEU A 229 -45.79 14.30 -11.10
N GLN A 230 -45.05 15.28 -10.57
CA GLN A 230 -45.61 16.34 -9.73
C GLN A 230 -46.66 17.17 -10.50
N LYS A 231 -46.40 17.50 -11.77
CA LYS A 231 -47.37 18.19 -12.63
C LYS A 231 -48.64 17.37 -12.86
N ILE A 232 -48.51 16.07 -13.11
CA ILE A 232 -49.65 15.16 -13.29
C ILE A 232 -50.47 15.09 -11.99
N ILE A 233 -49.82 14.86 -10.84
CA ILE A 233 -50.48 14.77 -9.53
C ILE A 233 -51.24 16.07 -9.23
N ASN A 234 -50.61 17.24 -9.41
CA ASN A 234 -51.25 18.53 -9.18
C ASN A 234 -52.46 18.75 -10.12
N SER A 235 -52.37 18.31 -11.37
CA SER A 235 -53.49 18.41 -12.32
C SER A 235 -54.69 17.52 -11.98
N ILE A 236 -54.46 16.41 -11.27
CA ILE A 236 -55.52 15.51 -10.78
C ILE A 236 -56.16 16.11 -9.52
N LEU A 237 -55.35 16.63 -8.59
CA LEU A 237 -55.83 17.26 -7.35
C LEU A 237 -56.66 18.52 -7.57
N ILE A 238 -56.42 19.29 -8.64
CA ILE A 238 -57.21 20.49 -8.99
C ILE A 238 -58.57 20.13 -9.61
N LYS A 239 -58.74 18.89 -10.10
CA LYS A 239 -59.99 18.42 -10.72
C LYS A 239 -60.94 17.69 -9.75
N LEU A 240 -60.50 17.47 -8.50
CA LEU A 240 -61.30 16.93 -7.39
C LEU A 240 -61.80 18.09 -6.52
#